data_AF-A0A291NFR1-F1
#
_entry.id   AF-A0A291NFR1-F1
#
_cell.length_a   1.000
_cell.length_b   1.000
_cell.length_c   1.000
_cell.angle_alpha   90.00
_cell.angle_beta   90.00
_cell.angle_gamma   90.00
#
_symmetry.space_group_name_H-M   'P 1'
#
loop_
_entity.id
_entity.type
_entity.pdbx_description
1 polymer ?
#
loop_
_entity_poly.entity_id
_entity_poly.type
_entity_poly.pdbx_seq_one_letter_code
_entity_poly.pdbx_strand_id
1 'polypeptide(L)'
;QLDSGEVRWIIDSVVGKEDGLGVENIHGSAAIASAYSRAYEETFTLTFVTGRTVGIGAYLARLGIRCIQRLDQPIILTGFSALNKLLGREVYSSHMQLGGPKIMATNGVVHLTVSDDLEGVSNILRWLSYVPANIGGHLPITKPLDPPDRPVAYIPENTCDPRAAIRGVDDSQGKWLGGMFDKDSFVETFEGWAKTVVTGRAKLGGIPVGVIAVETQTMMQLIPADPGQLDSHERSVPRAGQVWFPDSATKTAQALLDFNREGLPLFILANWRGFSGGQRDLFEGILQAGSTIVENLRTYNQPAFVYIPMAGELRGGAWVVVDSKINPDRIECYAERTAKGNVLEPQGLIEIKFRSEELQDCMGRLDPELINLKAKLQGAKVGNGSIPDIESLQKSIEARTKQLLPLYTQIAIRFAELHDTSLRMAAKGVIKKVVDWEKSRSFFYKRLRRRISEDVLAKEIRGIAGDHFSHQSAVELIKEWYLSSLAATGNTEWDDDDAFVAWKDNPENYKGYIQELRAQKVSQSLSDLADSSSDLEAFSQGLSTLLDKMDPSQRAKFAQEVKKVLG
;
A
#
# COMPACT_ATOMS: atom_id res chain seq x y z
N GLN A 1 66.20 -22.63 -15.95
CA GLN A 1 67.45 -23.25 -15.46
C GLN A 1 68.31 -22.11 -14.92
N LEU A 2 68.76 -22.19 -13.68
CA LEU A 2 69.64 -21.16 -13.12
C LEU A 2 71.04 -21.28 -13.74
N ASP A 3 71.82 -20.22 -13.67
CA ASP A 3 73.21 -20.20 -14.15
C ASP A 3 74.09 -21.26 -13.45
N SER A 4 73.67 -21.74 -12.28
CA SER A 4 74.29 -22.85 -11.53
C SER A 4 74.03 -24.25 -12.11
N GLY A 5 73.22 -24.36 -13.17
CA GLY A 5 72.76 -25.64 -13.73
C GLY A 5 71.57 -26.26 -12.98
N GLU A 6 71.16 -25.71 -11.84
CA GLU A 6 70.00 -26.16 -11.06
C GLU A 6 68.68 -25.89 -11.81
N VAL A 7 67.83 -26.90 -11.94
CA VAL A 7 66.49 -26.78 -12.51
C VAL A 7 65.48 -26.55 -11.40
N ARG A 8 64.84 -25.37 -11.41
CA ARG A 8 63.71 -25.03 -10.54
C ARG A 8 62.46 -24.85 -11.37
N TRP A 9 61.35 -25.38 -10.87
CA TRP A 9 60.03 -25.17 -11.44
C TRP A 9 59.45 -23.87 -10.88
N ILE A 10 59.31 -22.87 -11.75
CA ILE A 10 58.64 -21.63 -11.38
C ILE A 10 57.16 -21.97 -11.20
N ILE A 11 56.62 -21.66 -10.02
CA ILE A 11 55.20 -21.76 -9.78
C ILE A 11 54.53 -20.67 -10.60
N ASP A 12 53.90 -21.07 -11.70
CA ASP A 12 53.07 -20.18 -12.52
C ASP A 12 51.72 -19.95 -11.83
N SER A 13 51.06 -21.05 -11.44
CA SER A 13 49.71 -21.04 -10.88
C SER A 13 49.58 -22.06 -9.76
N VAL A 14 48.78 -21.75 -8.73
CA VAL A 14 48.45 -22.68 -7.63
C VAL A 14 46.95 -22.96 -7.68
N VAL A 15 46.58 -24.17 -8.09
CA VAL A 15 45.17 -24.61 -8.13
C VAL A 15 44.71 -25.12 -6.76
N GLY A 16 45.58 -25.85 -6.05
CA GLY A 16 45.21 -26.53 -4.81
C GLY A 16 44.55 -27.89 -5.08
N LYS A 17 44.81 -28.86 -4.19
CA LYS A 17 44.17 -30.19 -4.24
C LYS A 17 42.79 -30.18 -3.57
N GLU A 18 42.60 -29.28 -2.61
CA GLU A 18 41.35 -29.09 -1.88
C GLU A 18 40.43 -28.17 -2.68
N ASP A 19 39.12 -28.44 -2.59
CA ASP A 19 38.09 -27.61 -3.19
C ASP A 19 37.67 -26.49 -2.22
N GLY A 20 37.02 -25.45 -2.73
CA GLY A 20 36.48 -24.36 -1.92
C GLY A 20 37.55 -23.43 -1.34
N LEU A 21 38.63 -23.19 -2.08
CA LEU A 21 39.71 -22.28 -1.73
C LEU A 21 39.50 -20.87 -2.29
N GLY A 22 38.81 -20.73 -3.43
CA GLY A 22 38.81 -19.48 -4.19
C GLY A 22 37.54 -19.21 -5.00
N VAL A 23 37.71 -19.02 -6.30
CA VAL A 23 36.70 -18.46 -7.22
C VAL A 23 35.46 -19.35 -7.38
N GLU A 24 35.61 -20.65 -7.18
CA GLU A 24 34.54 -21.64 -7.13
C GLU A 24 33.52 -21.34 -6.01
N ASN A 25 33.96 -20.81 -4.87
CA ASN A 25 33.05 -20.39 -3.79
C ASN A 25 32.24 -19.16 -4.20
N ILE A 26 32.83 -18.24 -4.95
CA ILE A 26 32.14 -17.04 -5.47
C ILE A 26 31.13 -17.46 -6.52
N HIS A 27 31.50 -18.40 -7.40
CA HIS A 27 30.59 -18.98 -8.38
C HIS A 27 29.40 -19.66 -7.72
N GLY A 28 29.63 -20.48 -6.68
CA GLY A 28 28.56 -21.09 -5.88
C GLY A 28 27.70 -20.06 -5.13
N SER A 29 28.32 -19.00 -4.61
CA SER A 29 27.61 -17.87 -3.96
C SER A 29 26.65 -17.17 -4.92
N ALA A 30 27.03 -17.00 -6.19
CA ALA A 30 26.16 -16.43 -7.22
C ALA A 30 24.95 -17.33 -7.51
N ALA A 31 25.12 -18.65 -7.50
CA ALA A 31 24.03 -19.60 -7.71
C ALA A 31 22.94 -19.47 -6.64
N ILE A 32 23.33 -19.39 -5.36
CA ILE A 32 22.36 -19.22 -4.26
C ILE A 32 21.74 -17.81 -4.23
N ALA A 33 22.47 -16.77 -4.63
CA ALA A 33 21.91 -15.43 -4.79
C ALA A 33 20.77 -15.42 -5.83
N SER A 34 21.01 -16.04 -7.00
CA SER A 34 20.00 -16.16 -8.04
C SER A 34 18.79 -16.96 -7.57
N ALA A 35 19.01 -18.09 -6.91
CA ALA A 35 17.92 -18.92 -6.38
C ALA A 35 17.08 -18.17 -5.33
N TYR A 36 17.70 -17.44 -4.41
CA TYR A 36 16.99 -16.72 -3.35
C TYR A 36 16.27 -15.47 -3.88
N SER A 37 16.85 -14.77 -4.86
CA SER A 37 16.18 -13.68 -5.58
C SER A 37 14.90 -14.18 -6.26
N ARG A 38 14.95 -15.34 -6.92
CA ARG A 38 13.76 -15.96 -7.53
C ARG A 38 12.76 -16.40 -6.47
N ALA A 39 13.24 -16.97 -5.36
CA ALA A 39 12.39 -17.43 -4.26
C ALA A 39 11.53 -16.30 -3.66
N TYR A 40 12.03 -15.06 -3.57
CA TYR A 40 11.22 -13.93 -3.10
C TYR A 40 10.00 -13.67 -4.00
N GLU A 41 10.09 -13.98 -5.29
CA GLU A 41 8.98 -13.83 -6.22
C GLU A 41 7.99 -15.00 -6.18
N GLU A 42 8.51 -16.21 -5.96
CA GLU A 42 7.79 -17.48 -6.11
C GLU A 42 7.32 -18.07 -4.77
N THR A 43 7.77 -17.55 -3.63
CA THR A 43 7.37 -18.03 -2.29
C THR A 43 7.54 -16.97 -1.21
N PHE A 44 7.13 -17.31 0.02
CA PHE A 44 7.44 -16.53 1.21
C PHE A 44 8.90 -16.77 1.63
N THR A 45 9.69 -15.70 1.64
CA THR A 45 11.08 -15.69 2.14
C THR A 45 11.17 -14.84 3.40
N LEU A 46 11.95 -15.29 4.38
CA LEU A 46 12.30 -14.54 5.58
C LEU A 46 13.70 -14.94 6.05
N THR A 47 14.51 -13.93 6.41
CA THR A 47 15.84 -14.13 6.96
C THR A 47 15.86 -13.74 8.44
N PHE A 48 16.35 -14.63 9.30
CA PHE A 48 16.59 -14.33 10.71
C PHE A 48 18.10 -14.28 11.02
N VAL A 49 18.57 -13.09 11.38
CA VAL A 49 19.98 -12.82 11.69
C VAL A 49 20.21 -13.08 13.17
N THR A 50 20.54 -14.34 13.48
CA THR A 50 20.89 -14.84 14.83
C THR A 50 22.38 -14.74 15.14
N GLY A 51 23.22 -14.58 14.12
CA GLY A 51 24.67 -14.44 14.23
C GLY A 51 25.24 -13.43 13.24
N ARG A 52 26.57 -13.27 13.24
CA ARG A 52 27.26 -12.39 12.31
C ARG A 52 27.00 -12.81 10.86
N THR A 53 26.36 -11.94 10.09
CA THR A 53 26.02 -12.18 8.69
C THR A 53 26.94 -11.37 7.78
N VAL A 54 27.78 -12.04 6.97
CA VAL A 54 28.88 -11.43 6.21
C VAL A 54 28.79 -11.72 4.71
N GLY A 55 29.10 -10.73 3.87
CA GLY A 55 29.29 -10.90 2.43
C GLY A 55 28.03 -11.42 1.73
N ILE A 56 28.10 -12.63 1.15
CA ILE A 56 26.94 -13.24 0.49
C ILE A 56 25.74 -13.42 1.43
N GLY A 57 25.97 -13.72 2.72
CA GLY A 57 24.88 -13.82 3.69
C GLY A 57 24.12 -12.50 3.86
N ALA A 58 24.81 -11.36 3.78
CA ALA A 58 24.18 -10.04 3.86
C ALA A 58 23.35 -9.75 2.60
N TYR A 59 23.83 -10.15 1.42
CA TYR A 59 23.05 -10.08 0.19
C TYR A 59 21.83 -10.99 0.24
N LEU A 60 21.94 -12.22 0.75
CA LEU A 60 20.79 -13.10 0.92
C LEU A 60 19.74 -12.48 1.86
N ALA A 61 20.18 -11.89 2.98
CA ALA A 61 19.28 -11.18 3.89
C ALA A 61 18.49 -10.08 3.16
N ARG A 62 19.13 -9.33 2.26
CA ARG A 62 18.48 -8.30 1.45
C ARG A 62 17.64 -8.85 0.30
N LEU A 63 18.09 -9.90 -0.40
CA LEU A 63 17.37 -10.51 -1.53
C LEU A 63 16.08 -11.20 -1.08
N GLY A 64 16.07 -11.79 0.12
CA GLY A 64 14.86 -12.32 0.74
C GLY A 64 13.92 -11.24 1.30
N ILE A 65 14.39 -9.98 1.32
CA ILE A 65 13.72 -8.75 1.77
C ILE A 65 13.31 -8.76 3.24
N ARG A 66 12.44 -9.68 3.66
CA ARG A 66 11.89 -9.78 5.02
C ARG A 66 12.99 -10.21 5.98
N CYS A 67 13.44 -9.30 6.83
CA CYS A 67 14.58 -9.55 7.71
C CYS A 67 14.26 -9.23 9.17
N ILE A 68 14.55 -10.19 10.06
CA ILE A 68 14.55 -10.02 11.51
C ILE A 68 16.00 -10.03 11.99
N GLN A 69 16.40 -9.06 12.80
CA GLN A 69 17.78 -8.92 13.28
C GLN A 69 17.83 -8.92 14.81
N ARG A 70 18.74 -9.70 15.38
CA ARG A 70 19.06 -9.59 16.80
C ARG A 70 19.81 -8.31 17.13
N LEU A 71 19.52 -7.73 18.30
CA LEU A 71 20.08 -6.45 18.72
C LEU A 71 21.62 -6.44 18.81
N ASP A 72 22.22 -7.60 19.06
CA ASP A 72 23.65 -7.81 19.27
C ASP A 72 24.39 -8.40 18.05
N GLN A 73 23.74 -8.51 16.88
CA GLN A 73 24.29 -9.17 15.70
C GLN A 73 24.37 -8.26 14.47
N PRO A 74 25.50 -8.22 13.74
CA PRO A 74 25.67 -7.33 12.60
C PRO A 74 25.41 -8.02 11.24
N ILE A 75 24.92 -7.23 10.28
CA ILE A 75 24.85 -7.56 8.85
C ILE A 75 25.89 -6.70 8.12
N ILE A 76 26.94 -7.29 7.55
CA ILE A 76 28.04 -6.53 6.95
C ILE A 76 28.49 -7.14 5.62
N LEU A 77 29.03 -6.31 4.73
CA LEU A 77 29.73 -6.81 3.54
C LEU A 77 31.19 -7.14 3.88
N THR A 78 31.88 -6.20 4.51
CA THR A 78 33.30 -6.29 4.85
C THR A 78 33.51 -6.02 6.33
N GLY A 79 34.49 -6.71 6.93
CA GLY A 79 34.85 -6.51 8.34
C GLY A 79 35.49 -5.14 8.60
N PHE A 80 35.21 -4.55 9.76
CA PHE A 80 35.72 -3.21 10.11
C PHE A 80 37.26 -3.15 10.12
N SER A 81 37.93 -4.21 10.55
CA SER A 81 39.38 -4.30 10.58
C SER A 81 40.00 -4.29 9.18
N ALA A 82 39.32 -4.87 8.18
CA ALA A 82 39.75 -4.80 6.78
C ALA A 82 39.57 -3.39 6.20
N LEU A 83 38.48 -2.70 6.56
CA LEU A 83 38.26 -1.29 6.17
C LEU A 83 39.32 -0.37 6.78
N ASN A 84 39.65 -0.53 8.07
CA ASN A 84 40.70 0.26 8.71
C ASN A 84 42.07 0.04 8.05
N LYS A 85 42.40 -1.21 7.69
CA LYS A 85 43.63 -1.53 6.93
C LYS A 85 43.64 -0.84 5.56
N LEU A 86 42.51 -0.86 4.85
CA LEU A 86 42.39 -0.19 3.55
C LEU A 86 42.55 1.33 3.66
N LEU A 87 41.99 1.93 4.72
CA LEU A 87 42.05 3.37 4.96
C LEU A 87 43.38 3.82 5.60
N GLY A 88 44.21 2.88 6.06
CA GLY A 88 45.49 3.16 6.74
C GLY A 88 45.35 3.77 8.14
N ARG A 89 44.15 3.78 8.72
CA ARG A 89 43.85 4.33 10.06
C ARG A 89 42.65 3.65 10.69
N GLU A 90 42.57 3.71 12.02
CA GLU A 90 41.46 3.14 12.80
C GLU A 90 40.22 4.04 12.75
N VAL A 91 39.39 3.86 11.72
CA VAL A 91 38.16 4.64 11.52
C VAL A 91 36.97 4.02 12.25
N TYR A 92 36.84 2.70 12.16
CA TYR A 92 35.72 1.94 12.73
C TYR A 92 36.19 1.10 13.91
N SER A 93 35.33 0.94 14.92
CA SER A 93 35.65 0.25 16.18
C SER A 93 34.98 -1.11 16.34
N SER A 94 33.90 -1.39 15.58
CA SER A 94 33.19 -2.66 15.67
C SER A 94 32.40 -3.00 14.42
N HIS A 95 32.03 -4.26 14.25
CA HIS A 95 31.08 -4.67 13.19
C HIS A 95 29.67 -4.10 13.44
N MET A 96 29.27 -3.90 14.70
CA MET A 96 27.97 -3.31 15.05
C MET A 96 27.84 -1.85 14.61
N GLN A 97 28.96 -1.12 14.58
CA GLN A 97 28.98 0.25 14.03
C GLN A 97 28.63 0.30 12.53
N LEU A 98 28.96 -0.77 11.78
CA LEU A 98 28.72 -0.86 10.34
C LEU A 98 27.37 -1.48 10.01
N GLY A 99 26.98 -2.51 10.75
CA GLY A 99 25.91 -3.43 10.38
C GLY A 99 24.90 -3.75 11.47
N GLY A 100 25.00 -3.09 12.63
CA GLY A 100 24.05 -3.30 13.72
C GLY A 100 22.68 -2.68 13.45
N PRO A 101 21.69 -2.89 14.34
CA PRO A 101 20.35 -2.35 14.21
C PRO A 101 20.28 -0.83 14.07
N LYS A 102 21.22 -0.09 14.68
CA LYS A 102 21.32 1.37 14.54
C LYS A 102 21.52 1.83 13.09
N ILE A 103 21.99 0.94 12.22
CA ILE A 103 22.13 1.15 10.79
C ILE A 103 21.02 0.43 10.03
N MET A 104 20.85 -0.88 10.24
CA MET A 104 20.01 -1.71 9.38
C MET A 104 18.50 -1.60 9.68
N ALA A 105 18.12 -1.31 10.92
CA ALA A 105 16.72 -1.05 11.28
C ALA A 105 16.29 0.40 10.99
N THR A 106 17.25 1.29 10.72
CA THR A 106 17.03 2.71 10.45
C THR A 106 17.15 3.08 8.97
N ASN A 107 17.49 2.12 8.10
CA ASN A 107 17.66 2.31 6.66
C ASN A 107 16.76 1.41 5.78
N GLY A 108 15.89 0.59 6.37
CA GLY A 108 14.93 -0.25 5.64
C GLY A 108 15.45 -1.62 5.20
N VAL A 109 16.62 -2.05 5.67
CA VAL A 109 17.08 -3.44 5.45
C VAL A 109 16.37 -4.42 6.40
N VAL A 110 16.14 -4.00 7.65
CA VAL A 110 15.56 -4.85 8.70
C VAL A 110 14.14 -4.40 9.04
N HIS A 111 13.21 -5.35 8.99
CA HIS A 111 11.81 -5.12 9.32
C HIS A 111 11.57 -5.13 10.83
N LEU A 112 12.23 -6.01 11.57
CA LEU A 112 12.06 -6.19 13.02
C LEU A 112 13.40 -6.42 13.73
N THR A 113 13.54 -5.84 14.91
CA THR A 113 14.66 -6.12 15.81
C THR A 113 14.19 -6.88 17.03
N VAL A 114 14.98 -7.87 17.47
CA VAL A 114 14.64 -8.73 18.60
C VAL A 114 15.81 -8.84 19.58
N SER A 115 15.50 -9.08 20.85
CA SER A 115 16.50 -9.18 21.92
C SER A 115 17.23 -10.51 21.92
N ASP A 116 16.55 -11.61 21.58
CA ASP A 116 17.11 -12.96 21.60
C ASP A 116 16.52 -13.87 20.49
N ASP A 117 17.01 -15.11 20.42
CA ASP A 117 16.58 -16.09 19.41
C ASP A 117 15.15 -16.56 19.60
N LEU A 118 14.66 -16.64 20.85
CA LEU A 118 13.31 -17.08 21.17
C LEU A 118 12.28 -16.05 20.69
N GLU A 119 12.53 -14.77 20.97
CA GLU A 119 11.75 -13.66 20.44
C GLU A 119 11.81 -13.61 18.91
N GLY A 120 12.98 -13.88 18.33
CA GLY A 120 13.15 -14.03 16.88
C GLY A 120 12.22 -15.08 16.29
N VAL A 121 12.29 -16.32 16.77
CA VAL A 121 11.44 -17.43 16.30
C VAL A 121 9.95 -17.15 16.55
N SER A 122 9.61 -16.56 17.70
CA SER A 122 8.23 -16.14 18.01
C SER A 122 7.69 -15.16 16.96
N ASN A 123 8.48 -14.17 16.57
CA ASN A 123 8.11 -13.22 15.53
C ASN A 123 8.04 -13.86 14.13
N ILE A 124 8.88 -14.85 13.82
CA ILE A 124 8.77 -15.63 12.57
C ILE A 124 7.41 -16.34 12.52
N LEU A 125 7.04 -17.08 13.57
CA LEU A 125 5.77 -17.79 13.64
C LEU A 125 4.58 -16.83 13.60
N ARG A 126 4.71 -15.69 14.28
CA ARG A 126 3.69 -14.63 14.24
C ARG A 126 3.53 -14.07 12.83
N TRP A 127 4.61 -13.80 12.11
CA TRP A 127 4.56 -13.33 10.72
C TRP A 127 3.90 -14.36 9.81
N LEU A 128 4.29 -15.64 9.91
CA LEU A 128 3.69 -16.74 9.17
C LEU A 128 2.19 -16.89 9.46
N SER A 129 1.71 -16.50 10.66
CA SER A 129 0.29 -16.54 11.00
C SER A 129 -0.61 -15.59 10.19
N TYR A 130 -0.03 -14.65 9.45
CA TYR A 130 -0.75 -13.78 8.52
C TYR A 130 -0.72 -14.31 7.07
N VAL A 131 0.25 -15.15 6.71
CA VAL A 131 0.57 -15.49 5.33
C VAL A 131 -0.08 -16.84 4.95
N PRO A 132 -0.67 -16.97 3.73
CA PRO A 132 -1.14 -18.25 3.21
C PRO A 132 -0.03 -19.31 3.16
N ALA A 133 -0.40 -20.59 3.28
CA ALA A 133 0.57 -21.69 3.25
C ALA A 133 1.31 -21.84 1.90
N ASN A 134 0.72 -21.35 0.83
CA ASN A 134 1.25 -21.37 -0.53
C ASN A 134 0.76 -20.13 -1.30
N ILE A 135 1.53 -19.69 -2.31
CA ILE A 135 1.12 -18.56 -3.16
C ILE A 135 -0.22 -18.86 -3.82
N GLY A 136 -1.11 -17.87 -3.80
CA GLY A 136 -2.47 -17.99 -4.33
C GLY A 136 -3.42 -18.83 -3.48
N GLY A 137 -2.95 -19.39 -2.35
CA GLY A 137 -3.77 -20.12 -1.39
C GLY A 137 -4.74 -19.24 -0.61
N HIS A 138 -5.55 -19.87 0.23
CA HIS A 138 -6.50 -19.18 1.09
C HIS A 138 -5.80 -18.44 2.23
N LEU A 139 -6.32 -17.26 2.59
CA LEU A 139 -5.87 -16.51 3.77
C LEU A 139 -6.09 -17.34 5.05
N PRO A 140 -5.15 -17.32 6.01
CA PRO A 140 -5.31 -18.01 7.30
C PRO A 140 -6.26 -17.23 8.22
N ILE A 141 -7.54 -17.19 7.88
CA ILE A 141 -8.59 -16.51 8.64
C ILE A 141 -8.80 -17.27 9.96
N THR A 142 -8.66 -16.57 11.08
CA THR A 142 -8.83 -17.11 12.42
C THR A 142 -10.16 -16.68 13.04
N LYS A 143 -10.69 -17.45 14.00
CA LYS A 143 -11.88 -17.02 14.75
C LYS A 143 -11.52 -15.76 15.57
N PRO A 144 -12.22 -14.63 15.42
CA PRO A 144 -11.88 -13.42 16.15
C PRO A 144 -12.19 -13.58 17.65
N LEU A 145 -11.24 -13.18 18.49
CA LEU A 145 -11.48 -12.92 19.91
C LEU A 145 -12.06 -11.52 20.13
N ASP A 146 -11.70 -10.59 19.25
CA ASP A 146 -12.21 -9.22 19.22
C ASP A 146 -13.42 -9.13 18.27
N PRO A 147 -14.66 -8.91 18.77
CA PRO A 147 -15.86 -8.93 17.95
C PRO A 147 -15.78 -7.99 16.73
N PRO A 148 -16.15 -8.44 15.52
CA PRO A 148 -16.11 -7.59 14.35
C PRO A 148 -17.14 -6.45 14.40
N ASP A 149 -18.26 -6.65 15.09
CA ASP A 149 -19.36 -5.67 15.15
C ASP A 149 -19.17 -4.59 16.23
N ARG A 150 -18.08 -4.62 17.01
CA ARG A 150 -17.83 -3.58 18.01
C ARG A 150 -17.54 -2.23 17.33
N PRO A 151 -17.87 -1.11 17.97
CA PRO A 151 -17.43 0.19 17.50
C PRO A 151 -15.91 0.38 17.67
N VAL A 152 -15.36 1.29 16.88
CA VAL A 152 -14.02 1.87 17.13
C VAL A 152 -14.17 2.87 18.26
N ALA A 153 -13.57 2.58 19.41
CA ALA A 153 -13.71 3.36 20.64
C ALA A 153 -12.63 4.46 20.78
N TYR A 154 -11.47 4.30 20.12
CA TYR A 154 -10.51 5.39 19.99
C TYR A 154 -11.10 6.48 19.10
N ILE A 155 -11.22 7.71 19.61
CA ILE A 155 -11.71 8.87 18.85
C ILE A 155 -10.59 9.92 18.80
N PRO A 156 -10.04 10.25 17.62
CA PRO A 156 -9.09 11.35 17.47
C PRO A 156 -9.71 12.70 17.86
N GLU A 157 -9.04 13.49 18.70
CA GLU A 157 -9.50 14.85 19.03
C GLU A 157 -9.18 15.84 17.89
N ASN A 158 -7.89 15.95 17.53
CA ASN A 158 -7.39 16.90 16.53
C ASN A 158 -6.65 16.21 15.38
N THR A 159 -5.79 15.26 15.72
CA THR A 159 -5.01 14.46 14.76
C THR A 159 -5.18 12.99 15.08
N CYS A 160 -5.21 12.17 14.03
CA CYS A 160 -5.38 10.73 14.14
C CYS A 160 -4.01 10.08 14.30
N ASP A 161 -3.68 9.64 15.53
CA ASP A 161 -2.48 8.84 15.79
C ASP A 161 -2.61 7.51 15.02
N PRO A 162 -1.68 7.18 14.12
CA PRO A 162 -1.77 6.00 13.29
C PRO A 162 -1.78 4.69 14.10
N ARG A 163 -0.99 4.60 15.18
CA ARG A 163 -0.92 3.38 16.00
C ARG A 163 -2.19 3.23 16.82
N ALA A 164 -2.69 4.31 17.42
CA ALA A 164 -3.95 4.28 18.15
C ALA A 164 -5.14 3.95 17.24
N ALA A 165 -5.17 4.50 16.02
CA ALA A 165 -6.14 4.15 14.99
C ALA A 165 -6.13 2.65 14.65
N ILE A 166 -4.94 2.05 14.62
CA ILE A 166 -4.78 0.64 14.27
C ILE A 166 -5.12 -0.27 15.46
N ARG A 167 -4.37 -0.17 16.56
CA ARG A 167 -4.38 -1.13 17.68
C ARG A 167 -5.19 -0.67 18.91
N GLY A 168 -5.69 0.55 18.89
CA GLY A 168 -6.27 1.21 20.05
C GLY A 168 -5.22 1.78 21.01
N VAL A 169 -5.71 2.36 22.10
CA VAL A 169 -4.91 2.99 23.15
C VAL A 169 -5.58 2.77 24.50
N ASP A 170 -4.82 2.70 25.59
CA ASP A 170 -5.38 2.69 26.93
C ASP A 170 -5.68 4.13 27.39
N ASP A 171 -6.86 4.35 27.96
CA ASP A 171 -7.20 5.65 28.54
C ASP A 171 -6.50 5.88 29.89
N SER A 172 -6.74 7.05 30.50
CA SER A 172 -6.15 7.41 31.79
C SER A 172 -6.55 6.50 32.96
N GLN A 173 -7.60 5.68 32.78
CA GLN A 173 -8.08 4.71 33.76
C GLN A 173 -7.63 3.27 33.43
N GLY A 174 -6.81 3.08 32.38
CA GLY A 174 -6.35 1.78 31.92
C GLY A 174 -7.39 0.99 31.15
N LYS A 175 -8.50 1.62 30.73
CA LYS A 175 -9.49 0.99 29.85
C LYS A 175 -9.01 1.12 28.41
N TRP A 176 -8.93 -0.02 27.73
CA TRP A 176 -8.57 -0.08 26.32
C TRP A 176 -9.68 0.53 25.44
N LEU A 177 -9.33 1.59 24.72
CA LEU A 177 -10.11 2.20 23.66
C LEU A 177 -9.71 1.56 22.33
N GLY A 178 -10.48 0.56 21.90
CA GLY A 178 -10.15 -0.25 20.73
C GLY A 178 -10.08 0.54 19.42
N GLY A 179 -9.02 0.30 18.65
CA GLY A 179 -8.83 0.80 17.30
C GLY A 179 -9.64 0.03 16.25
N MET A 180 -9.32 0.22 14.97
CA MET A 180 -10.02 -0.41 13.86
C MET A 180 -9.75 -1.91 13.76
N PHE A 181 -8.53 -2.35 14.07
CA PHE A 181 -8.12 -3.74 13.97
C PHE A 181 -8.22 -4.48 15.30
N ASP A 182 -8.05 -5.79 15.24
CA ASP A 182 -8.20 -6.68 16.39
C ASP A 182 -7.13 -6.38 17.45
N LYS A 183 -7.52 -6.39 18.72
CA LYS A 183 -6.61 -6.22 19.86
C LYS A 183 -5.39 -7.13 19.74
N ASP A 184 -4.20 -6.59 20.00
CA ASP A 184 -2.92 -7.31 19.98
C ASP A 184 -2.61 -8.04 18.66
N SER A 185 -3.27 -7.68 17.56
CA SER A 185 -3.02 -8.28 16.24
C SER A 185 -2.00 -7.52 15.40
N PHE A 186 -1.72 -6.25 15.72
CA PHE A 186 -0.83 -5.42 14.91
C PHE A 186 0.65 -5.71 15.21
N VAL A 187 1.42 -5.99 14.16
CA VAL A 187 2.88 -6.11 14.18
C VAL A 187 3.44 -5.07 13.24
N GLU A 188 4.01 -4.01 13.81
CA GLU A 188 4.67 -2.95 13.06
C GLU A 188 5.99 -3.45 12.47
N THR A 189 6.31 -3.05 11.24
CA THR A 189 7.58 -3.36 10.58
C THR A 189 8.24 -2.06 10.10
N PHE A 190 9.58 -2.06 10.05
CA PHE A 190 10.39 -0.88 9.74
C PHE A 190 10.18 0.30 10.71
N GLU A 191 9.91 0.04 11.98
CA GLU A 191 9.65 1.09 12.99
C GLU A 191 10.80 2.11 13.08
N GLY A 192 12.05 1.66 12.91
CA GLY A 192 13.23 2.52 12.99
C GLY A 192 13.46 3.42 11.76
N TRP A 193 12.85 3.11 10.62
CA TRP A 193 13.10 3.76 9.32
C TRP A 193 11.87 4.49 8.80
N ALA A 194 12.09 5.69 8.23
CA ALA A 194 11.06 6.52 7.60
C ALA A 194 9.79 6.65 8.46
N LYS A 195 9.98 7.15 9.69
CA LYS A 195 8.98 7.16 10.76
C LYS A 195 7.72 7.98 10.48
N THR A 196 7.70 8.76 9.39
CA THR A 196 6.49 9.48 8.95
C THR A 196 5.41 8.55 8.37
N VAL A 197 5.74 7.29 8.08
CA VAL A 197 4.80 6.26 7.66
C VAL A 197 4.95 5.04 8.55
N VAL A 198 3.82 4.50 9.01
CA VAL A 198 3.70 3.28 9.81
C VAL A 198 3.23 2.16 8.89
N THR A 199 3.94 1.04 8.87
CA THR A 199 3.57 -0.15 8.08
C THR A 199 3.59 -1.39 8.96
N GLY A 200 2.69 -2.34 8.69
CA GLY A 200 2.68 -3.59 9.44
C GLY A 200 1.54 -4.51 9.04
N ARG A 201 1.39 -5.60 9.79
CA ARG A 201 0.31 -6.58 9.58
C ARG A 201 -0.63 -6.56 10.76
N ALA A 202 -1.93 -6.68 10.49
CA ALA A 202 -2.98 -6.74 11.51
C ALA A 202 -4.00 -7.82 11.16
N LYS A 203 -5.01 -7.98 12.03
CA LYS A 203 -6.22 -8.75 11.71
C LYS A 203 -7.46 -7.88 11.85
N LEU A 204 -8.41 -8.03 10.95
CA LEU A 204 -9.74 -7.42 11.02
C LEU A 204 -10.79 -8.52 11.12
N GLY A 205 -11.32 -8.74 12.32
CA GLY A 205 -12.23 -9.85 12.58
C GLY A 205 -11.60 -11.21 12.26
N GLY A 206 -10.31 -11.36 12.56
CA GLY A 206 -9.52 -12.55 12.32
C GLY A 206 -8.95 -12.72 10.92
N ILE A 207 -9.28 -11.82 9.97
CA ILE A 207 -8.76 -11.82 8.60
C ILE A 207 -7.42 -11.07 8.57
N PRO A 208 -6.31 -11.70 8.15
CA PRO A 208 -5.01 -11.04 8.09
C PRO A 208 -4.96 -10.01 6.97
N VAL A 209 -4.36 -8.84 7.25
CA VAL A 209 -4.27 -7.71 6.33
C VAL A 209 -2.95 -6.96 6.50
N GLY A 210 -2.45 -6.38 5.41
CA GLY A 210 -1.40 -5.37 5.43
C GLY A 210 -1.99 -3.99 5.75
N VAL A 211 -1.28 -3.20 6.55
CA VAL A 211 -1.71 -1.86 6.96
C VAL A 211 -0.60 -0.85 6.70
N ILE A 212 -0.97 0.26 6.08
CA ILE A 212 -0.15 1.46 5.90
C ILE A 212 -0.92 2.63 6.52
N ALA A 213 -0.29 3.36 7.43
CA ALA A 213 -0.86 4.53 8.07
C ALA A 213 0.17 5.65 8.17
N VAL A 214 -0.30 6.86 8.46
CA VAL A 214 0.53 8.07 8.37
C VAL A 214 0.70 8.70 9.73
N GLU A 215 1.94 9.01 10.08
CA GLU A 215 2.25 9.78 11.27
C GLU A 215 1.82 11.24 11.08
N THR A 216 1.17 11.80 12.10
CA THR A 216 0.72 13.19 12.10
C THR A 216 1.69 14.11 12.80
N GLN A 217 2.54 13.59 13.68
CA GLN A 217 3.55 14.37 14.38
C GLN A 217 4.82 14.55 13.53
N THR A 218 5.55 15.64 13.78
CA THR A 218 6.88 15.84 13.21
C THR A 218 7.84 14.82 13.80
N MET A 219 8.44 14.00 12.95
CA MET A 219 9.42 13.00 13.31
C MET A 219 10.84 13.52 13.11
N MET A 220 11.76 13.15 13.99
CA MET A 220 13.18 13.49 13.85
C MET A 220 13.93 12.34 13.17
N GLN A 221 14.53 12.60 12.02
CA GLN A 221 15.45 11.69 11.34
C GLN A 221 16.88 11.97 11.81
N LEU A 222 17.48 10.98 12.46
CA LEU A 222 18.89 11.05 12.86
C LEU A 222 19.78 10.56 11.71
N ILE A 223 20.62 11.44 11.20
CA ILE A 223 21.65 11.11 10.21
C ILE A 223 22.98 10.98 10.98
N PRO A 224 23.57 9.77 11.07
CA PRO A 224 24.81 9.58 11.80
C PRO A 224 25.97 10.33 11.14
N ALA A 225 26.94 10.75 11.95
CA ALA A 225 28.22 11.23 11.43
C ALA A 225 28.94 10.10 10.68
N ASP A 226 29.63 10.42 9.59
CA ASP A 226 30.53 9.50 8.90
C ASP A 226 31.90 9.51 9.60
N PRO A 227 32.32 8.42 10.28
CA PRO A 227 33.62 8.37 10.95
C PRO A 227 34.80 8.53 9.98
N GLY A 228 34.60 8.26 8.67
CA GLY A 228 35.61 8.45 7.65
C GLY A 228 35.87 9.92 7.29
N GLN A 229 34.94 10.82 7.61
CA GLN A 229 34.98 12.25 7.28
C GLN A 229 35.05 13.08 8.57
N LEU A 230 36.17 13.76 8.79
CA LEU A 230 36.45 14.45 10.07
C LEU A 230 35.52 15.64 10.35
N ASP A 231 34.99 16.27 9.30
CA ASP A 231 34.05 17.39 9.36
C ASP A 231 32.58 16.94 9.46
N SER A 232 32.33 15.62 9.37
CA SER A 232 31.00 15.05 9.52
C SER A 232 30.55 15.08 10.98
N HIS A 233 29.30 15.47 11.19
CA HIS A 233 28.66 15.48 12.50
C HIS A 233 27.25 14.91 12.38
N GLU A 234 26.75 14.39 13.50
CA GLU A 234 25.38 13.89 13.56
C GLU A 234 24.40 15.04 13.33
N ARG A 235 23.39 14.78 12.49
CA ARG A 235 22.36 15.76 12.15
C ARG A 235 21.00 15.20 12.46
N SER A 236 20.17 16.01 13.11
CA SER A 236 18.77 15.69 13.37
C SER A 236 17.89 16.54 12.44
N VAL A 237 17.23 15.88 11.49
CA VAL A 237 16.43 16.53 10.45
C VAL A 237 14.95 16.35 10.78
N PRO A 238 14.18 17.44 10.96
CA PRO A 238 12.74 17.32 11.16
C PRO A 238 12.06 16.89 9.85
N ARG A 239 11.16 15.92 9.96
CA ARG A 239 10.30 15.42 8.90
C ARG A 239 8.86 15.65 9.34
N ALA A 240 8.17 16.57 8.68
CA ALA A 240 6.79 16.90 9.01
C ALA A 240 5.88 15.65 8.88
N GLY A 241 4.93 15.49 9.80
CA GLY A 241 3.87 14.50 9.66
C GLY A 241 3.03 14.78 8.41
N GLN A 242 2.29 13.78 7.95
CA GLN A 242 1.40 13.87 6.78
C GLN A 242 2.11 14.23 5.45
N VAL A 243 3.43 14.07 5.36
CA VAL A 243 4.21 14.35 4.15
C VAL A 243 5.03 13.13 3.73
N TRP A 244 4.97 12.79 2.44
CA TRP A 244 5.90 11.81 1.87
C TRP A 244 7.26 12.45 1.55
N PHE A 245 8.28 11.90 2.19
CA PHE A 245 9.71 12.06 1.91
C PHE A 245 10.28 10.85 1.14
N PRO A 246 11.47 10.93 0.53
CA PRO A 246 12.01 9.87 -0.32
C PRO A 246 12.05 8.52 0.38
N ASP A 247 12.46 8.51 1.65
CA ASP A 247 12.51 7.34 2.51
C ASP A 247 11.12 6.76 2.79
N SER A 248 10.14 7.60 3.15
CA SER A 248 8.77 7.16 3.44
C SER A 248 7.98 6.71 2.22
N ALA A 249 8.22 7.32 1.05
CA ALA A 249 7.66 6.86 -0.21
C ALA A 249 8.27 5.48 -0.58
N THR A 250 9.58 5.30 -0.40
CA THR A 250 10.25 4.01 -0.61
C THR A 250 9.74 2.95 0.38
N LYS A 251 9.58 3.28 1.66
CA LYS A 251 8.99 2.39 2.68
C LYS A 251 7.57 1.98 2.32
N THR A 252 6.76 2.92 1.87
CA THR A 252 5.39 2.66 1.40
C THR A 252 5.41 1.69 0.21
N ALA A 253 6.22 1.98 -0.81
CA ALA A 253 6.35 1.12 -1.98
C ALA A 253 6.83 -0.30 -1.62
N GLN A 254 7.84 -0.43 -0.76
CA GLN A 254 8.34 -1.72 -0.31
C GLN A 254 7.27 -2.52 0.46
N ALA A 255 6.51 -1.87 1.34
CA ALA A 255 5.43 -2.52 2.08
C ALA A 255 4.33 -3.02 1.14
N LEU A 256 3.94 -2.23 0.13
CA LEU A 256 2.99 -2.66 -0.90
C LEU A 256 3.47 -3.91 -1.62
N LEU A 257 4.74 -3.93 -2.06
CA LEU A 257 5.30 -5.10 -2.73
C LEU A 257 5.30 -6.34 -1.83
N ASP A 258 5.74 -6.19 -0.58
CA ASP A 258 5.79 -7.29 0.40
C ASP A 258 4.40 -7.87 0.67
N PHE A 259 3.40 -7.02 0.91
CA PHE A 259 2.02 -7.46 1.18
C PHE A 259 1.37 -8.12 -0.04
N ASN A 260 1.61 -7.59 -1.25
CA ASN A 260 1.10 -8.20 -2.49
C ASN A 260 1.66 -9.62 -2.69
N ARG A 261 2.98 -9.78 -2.47
CA ARG A 261 3.67 -11.07 -2.55
C ARG A 261 3.20 -12.06 -1.46
N GLU A 262 2.79 -11.55 -0.31
CA GLU A 262 2.18 -12.36 0.75
C GLU A 262 0.70 -12.68 0.50
N GLY A 263 0.10 -12.11 -0.54
CA GLY A 263 -1.30 -12.34 -0.85
C GLY A 263 -2.26 -11.68 0.15
N LEU A 264 -1.84 -10.64 0.86
CA LEU A 264 -2.65 -9.96 1.87
C LEU A 264 -3.57 -8.90 1.24
N PRO A 265 -4.82 -8.75 1.72
CA PRO A 265 -5.59 -7.53 1.50
C PRO A 265 -4.92 -6.33 2.18
N LEU A 266 -5.16 -5.13 1.67
CA LEU A 266 -4.48 -3.92 2.08
C LEU A 266 -5.44 -2.89 2.68
N PHE A 267 -5.02 -2.23 3.76
CA PHE A 267 -5.61 -1.01 4.27
C PHE A 267 -4.59 0.13 4.25
N ILE A 268 -4.92 1.21 3.56
CA ILE A 268 -4.20 2.47 3.59
C ILE A 268 -5.06 3.47 4.38
N LEU A 269 -4.67 3.76 5.63
CA LEU A 269 -5.23 4.85 6.41
C LEU A 269 -4.62 6.16 5.94
N ALA A 270 -5.17 6.70 4.85
CA ALA A 270 -4.59 7.79 4.09
C ALA A 270 -4.75 9.13 4.80
N ASN A 271 -3.64 9.76 5.15
CA ASN A 271 -3.63 11.06 5.83
C ASN A 271 -2.41 11.90 5.40
N TRP A 272 -2.29 12.16 4.09
CA TRP A 272 -1.17 12.91 3.49
C TRP A 272 -1.62 14.23 2.87
N ARG A 273 -0.90 15.30 3.21
CA ARG A 273 -0.99 16.63 2.59
C ARG A 273 -0.29 16.70 1.23
N GLY A 274 0.64 15.79 0.95
CA GLY A 274 1.36 15.75 -0.32
C GLY A 274 2.74 15.09 -0.21
N PHE A 275 3.52 15.26 -1.27
CA PHE A 275 4.93 14.94 -1.31
C PHE A 275 5.76 16.15 -0.92
N SER A 276 6.93 15.93 -0.31
CA SER A 276 7.90 17.01 -0.12
C SER A 276 8.40 17.51 -1.46
N GLY A 277 8.18 18.80 -1.73
CA GLY A 277 8.64 19.49 -2.94
C GLY A 277 9.96 20.26 -2.76
N GLY A 278 10.67 20.06 -1.65
CA GLY A 278 11.93 20.74 -1.38
C GLY A 278 13.05 20.28 -2.33
N GLN A 279 13.98 21.18 -2.67
CA GLN A 279 15.10 20.90 -3.60
C GLN A 279 15.89 19.64 -3.20
N ARG A 280 16.19 19.46 -1.90
CA ARG A 280 16.90 18.28 -1.41
C ARG A 280 16.12 17.00 -1.66
N ASP A 281 14.84 16.97 -1.31
CA ASP A 281 14.03 15.75 -1.40
C ASP A 281 13.74 15.40 -2.89
N LEU A 282 13.66 16.40 -3.77
CA LEU A 282 13.66 16.20 -5.22
C LEU A 282 14.98 15.59 -5.73
N PHE A 283 16.12 16.10 -5.25
CA PHE A 283 17.44 15.57 -5.58
C PHE A 283 17.64 14.13 -5.05
N GLU A 284 17.13 13.82 -3.86
CA GLU A 284 17.14 12.48 -3.25
C GLU A 284 16.17 11.49 -3.91
N GLY A 285 15.41 11.92 -4.93
CA GLY A 285 14.64 11.02 -5.78
C GLY A 285 13.22 10.73 -5.31
N ILE A 286 12.54 11.70 -4.67
CA ILE A 286 11.13 11.55 -4.25
C ILE A 286 10.20 11.14 -5.40
N LEU A 287 10.47 11.59 -6.63
CA LEU A 287 9.63 11.26 -7.80
C LEU A 287 9.76 9.79 -8.20
N GLN A 288 10.97 9.23 -8.15
CA GLN A 288 11.24 7.82 -8.41
C GLN A 288 10.59 6.94 -7.33
N ALA A 289 10.65 7.36 -6.07
CA ALA A 289 9.98 6.66 -4.97
C ALA A 289 8.45 6.72 -5.12
N GLY A 290 7.90 7.89 -5.48
CA GLY A 290 6.48 8.10 -5.69
C GLY A 290 5.90 7.32 -6.86
N SER A 291 6.62 7.19 -7.99
CA SER A 291 6.17 6.39 -9.13
C SER A 291 6.10 4.90 -8.81
N THR A 292 6.97 4.41 -7.92
CA THR A 292 6.97 3.00 -7.49
C THR A 292 5.71 2.65 -6.67
N ILE A 293 5.13 3.61 -5.93
CA ILE A 293 3.84 3.42 -5.25
C ILE A 293 2.74 3.12 -6.26
N VAL A 294 2.69 3.90 -7.35
CA VAL A 294 1.70 3.70 -8.43
C VAL A 294 1.86 2.33 -9.07
N GLU A 295 3.09 1.92 -9.39
CA GLU A 295 3.35 0.63 -10.04
C GLU A 295 2.96 -0.56 -9.13
N ASN A 296 3.28 -0.47 -7.84
CA ASN A 296 2.95 -1.54 -6.88
C ASN A 296 1.45 -1.61 -6.58
N LEU A 297 0.72 -0.49 -6.64
CA LEU A 297 -0.75 -0.49 -6.54
C LEU A 297 -1.42 -0.98 -7.83
N ARG A 298 -0.90 -0.60 -9.00
CA ARG A 298 -1.37 -1.05 -10.32
C ARG A 298 -1.32 -2.56 -10.46
N THR A 299 -0.28 -3.18 -9.91
CA THR A 299 -0.04 -4.63 -9.94
C THR A 299 -0.50 -5.36 -8.68
N TYR A 300 -1.16 -4.66 -7.75
CA TYR A 300 -1.71 -5.26 -6.54
C TYR A 300 -2.84 -6.24 -6.88
N ASN A 301 -2.79 -7.45 -6.32
CA ASN A 301 -3.70 -8.53 -6.75
C ASN A 301 -4.86 -8.79 -5.78
N GLN A 302 -4.82 -8.23 -4.58
CA GLN A 302 -5.81 -8.43 -3.53
C GLN A 302 -6.69 -7.19 -3.33
N PRO A 303 -7.83 -7.30 -2.64
CA PRO A 303 -8.63 -6.14 -2.27
C PRO A 303 -7.81 -5.12 -1.46
N ALA A 304 -7.92 -3.85 -1.83
CA ALA A 304 -7.25 -2.75 -1.17
C ALA A 304 -8.24 -1.64 -0.82
N PHE A 305 -8.17 -1.15 0.41
CA PHE A 305 -9.02 -0.07 0.91
C PHE A 305 -8.18 1.15 1.23
N VAL A 306 -8.50 2.27 0.57
CA VAL A 306 -7.94 3.58 0.92
C VAL A 306 -8.99 4.30 1.73
N TYR A 307 -8.73 4.51 3.02
CA TYR A 307 -9.66 5.15 3.93
C TYR A 307 -9.03 6.40 4.53
N ILE A 308 -9.64 7.57 4.28
CA ILE A 308 -9.24 8.81 4.94
C ILE A 308 -9.89 8.84 6.34
N PRO A 309 -9.11 8.72 7.43
CA PRO A 309 -9.66 8.56 8.78
C PRO A 309 -10.24 9.88 9.33
N MET A 310 -10.78 9.82 10.56
CA MET A 310 -11.31 11.00 11.24
C MET A 310 -10.24 12.09 11.39
N ALA A 311 -10.60 13.34 11.08
CA ALA A 311 -9.71 14.50 10.99
C ALA A 311 -8.52 14.32 10.02
N GLY A 312 -8.54 13.27 9.19
CA GLY A 312 -7.53 13.02 8.19
C GLY A 312 -7.71 13.89 6.94
N GLU A 313 -6.63 14.05 6.18
CA GLU A 313 -6.69 14.70 4.89
C GLU A 313 -5.86 14.01 3.81
N LEU A 314 -6.36 14.05 2.59
CA LEU A 314 -5.66 13.53 1.42
C LEU A 314 -5.63 14.59 0.33
N ARG A 315 -4.44 15.04 -0.07
CA ARG A 315 -4.30 16.20 -0.96
C ARG A 315 -3.34 16.00 -2.12
N GLY A 316 -3.61 16.74 -3.19
CA GLY A 316 -2.71 16.91 -4.33
C GLY A 316 -2.17 15.60 -4.89
N GLY A 317 -0.84 15.57 -5.10
CA GLY A 317 -0.15 14.38 -5.62
C GLY A 317 -0.27 13.15 -4.72
N ALA A 318 -0.48 13.32 -3.41
CA ALA A 318 -0.63 12.18 -2.52
C ALA A 318 -1.93 11.42 -2.79
N TRP A 319 -3.03 12.12 -3.15
CA TRP A 319 -4.25 11.45 -3.62
C TRP A 319 -3.98 10.70 -4.92
N VAL A 320 -3.33 11.36 -5.89
CA VAL A 320 -3.11 10.81 -7.24
C VAL A 320 -2.48 9.43 -7.19
N VAL A 321 -1.48 9.21 -6.34
CA VAL A 321 -0.73 7.94 -6.29
C VAL A 321 -1.44 6.80 -5.54
N VAL A 322 -2.57 7.06 -4.88
CA VAL A 322 -3.38 6.03 -4.21
C VAL A 322 -4.82 5.96 -4.71
N ASP A 323 -5.15 6.69 -5.78
CA ASP A 323 -6.51 6.75 -6.29
C ASP A 323 -6.99 5.39 -6.81
N SER A 324 -8.27 5.09 -6.60
CA SER A 324 -8.90 3.86 -7.08
C SER A 324 -8.73 3.60 -8.57
N LYS A 325 -8.58 4.65 -9.40
CA LYS A 325 -8.36 4.51 -10.84
C LYS A 325 -7.03 3.86 -11.23
N ILE A 326 -6.05 3.81 -10.32
CA ILE A 326 -4.79 3.09 -10.57
C ILE A 326 -5.07 1.60 -10.76
N ASN A 327 -6.01 1.05 -10.00
CA ASN A 327 -6.41 -0.35 -10.07
C ASN A 327 -7.89 -0.49 -9.68
N PRO A 328 -8.83 -0.18 -10.60
CA PRO A 328 -10.26 -0.07 -10.30
C PRO A 328 -10.90 -1.39 -9.89
N ASP A 329 -10.28 -2.51 -10.28
CA ASP A 329 -10.69 -3.86 -9.92
C ASP A 329 -10.41 -4.18 -8.45
N ARG A 330 -9.44 -3.52 -7.83
CA ARG A 330 -8.89 -3.91 -6.52
C ARG A 330 -9.05 -2.83 -5.45
N ILE A 331 -8.94 -1.57 -5.82
CA ILE A 331 -8.89 -0.44 -4.88
C ILE A 331 -10.28 0.18 -4.70
N GLU A 332 -10.73 0.28 -3.45
CA GLU A 332 -11.90 1.07 -3.08
C GLU A 332 -11.51 2.21 -2.14
N CYS A 333 -11.91 3.43 -2.50
CA CYS A 333 -11.67 4.63 -1.69
C CYS A 333 -12.89 4.99 -0.84
N TYR A 334 -12.64 5.32 0.43
CA TYR A 334 -13.62 5.74 1.42
C TYR A 334 -13.08 6.94 2.20
N ALA A 335 -13.98 7.73 2.79
CA ALA A 335 -13.58 8.84 3.64
C ALA A 335 -14.50 8.93 4.86
N GLU A 336 -13.94 9.36 5.98
CA GLU A 336 -14.68 9.71 7.17
C GLU A 336 -15.43 11.04 6.97
N ARG A 337 -16.49 11.30 7.74
CA ARG A 337 -17.32 12.50 7.61
C ARG A 337 -16.52 13.80 7.74
N THR A 338 -15.59 13.86 8.68
CA THR A 338 -14.72 15.02 8.95
C THR A 338 -13.49 15.08 8.05
N ALA A 339 -13.23 14.03 7.26
CA ALA A 339 -12.10 13.97 6.36
C ALA A 339 -12.14 15.10 5.31
N LYS A 340 -10.96 15.63 4.98
CA LYS A 340 -10.78 16.68 3.98
C LYS A 340 -9.96 16.17 2.81
N GLY A 341 -10.19 16.72 1.62
CA GLY A 341 -9.34 16.40 0.48
C GLY A 341 -9.66 17.20 -0.77
N ASN A 342 -8.60 17.66 -1.41
CA ASN A 342 -8.65 18.48 -2.61
C ASN A 342 -7.24 18.58 -3.23
N VAL A 343 -7.11 19.30 -4.35
CA VAL A 343 -5.82 19.49 -5.04
C VAL A 343 -4.81 20.25 -4.17
N LEU A 344 -5.28 21.28 -3.46
CA LEU A 344 -4.46 22.15 -2.60
C LEU A 344 -5.11 22.29 -1.22
N GLU A 345 -4.36 22.83 -0.27
CA GLU A 345 -4.92 23.34 0.97
C GLU A 345 -5.79 24.58 0.70
N PRO A 346 -6.84 24.84 1.50
CA PRO A 346 -7.72 25.99 1.35
C PRO A 346 -6.96 27.32 1.25
N GLN A 347 -5.90 27.49 2.06
CA GLN A 347 -5.03 28.66 2.06
C GLN A 347 -4.33 28.83 0.70
N GLY A 348 -3.73 27.77 0.17
CA GLY A 348 -3.09 27.81 -1.15
C GLY A 348 -4.10 28.01 -2.29
N LEU A 349 -5.33 27.50 -2.15
CA LEU A 349 -6.38 27.67 -3.16
C LEU A 349 -6.80 29.14 -3.30
N ILE A 350 -6.99 29.84 -2.18
CA ILE A 350 -7.41 31.25 -2.21
C ILE A 350 -6.32 32.16 -2.78
N GLU A 351 -5.04 31.87 -2.51
CA GLU A 351 -3.92 32.63 -3.09
C GLU A 351 -3.89 32.56 -4.62
N ILE A 352 -4.40 31.47 -5.20
CA ILE A 352 -4.45 31.28 -6.65
C ILE A 352 -5.75 31.80 -7.25
N LYS A 353 -6.89 31.43 -6.67
CA LYS A 353 -8.23 31.61 -7.28
C LYS A 353 -9.11 32.68 -6.64
N PHE A 354 -8.75 33.21 -5.47
CA PHE A 354 -9.55 34.20 -4.75
C PHE A 354 -8.62 35.29 -4.21
N ARG A 355 -7.96 35.99 -5.14
CA ARG A 355 -6.89 36.95 -4.88
C ARG A 355 -7.48 38.24 -4.31
N SER A 356 -6.61 39.22 -4.08
CA SER A 356 -6.98 40.51 -3.52
C SER A 356 -8.12 41.21 -4.27
N GLU A 357 -8.19 41.08 -5.60
CA GLU A 357 -9.25 41.69 -6.42
C GLU A 357 -10.60 41.04 -6.14
N GLU A 358 -10.70 39.71 -6.19
CA GLU A 358 -11.96 39.00 -5.90
C GLU A 358 -12.41 39.19 -4.44
N LEU A 359 -11.47 39.29 -3.51
CA LEU A 359 -11.74 39.64 -2.11
C LEU A 359 -12.35 41.04 -2.00
N GLN A 360 -11.79 42.04 -2.69
CA GLN A 360 -12.30 43.41 -2.69
C GLN A 360 -13.67 43.53 -3.39
N ASP A 361 -13.90 42.75 -4.45
CA ASP A 361 -15.20 42.66 -5.10
C ASP A 361 -16.25 42.04 -4.16
N CYS A 362 -15.86 40.99 -3.43
CA CYS A 362 -16.72 40.37 -2.42
C CYS A 362 -17.07 41.35 -1.29
N MET A 363 -16.09 42.10 -0.78
CA MET A 363 -16.32 43.18 0.19
C MET A 363 -17.25 44.25 -0.38
N GLY A 364 -17.03 44.66 -1.63
CA GLY A 364 -17.86 45.66 -2.31
C GLY A 364 -19.29 45.22 -2.57
N ARG A 365 -19.55 43.91 -2.58
CA ARG A 365 -20.88 43.34 -2.77
C ARG A 365 -21.61 43.08 -1.45
N LEU A 366 -20.90 42.82 -0.36
CA LEU A 366 -21.48 42.34 0.89
C LEU A 366 -21.36 43.30 2.08
N ASP A 367 -20.37 44.21 2.11
CA ASP A 367 -20.19 45.16 3.21
C ASP A 367 -21.03 46.43 2.99
N PRO A 368 -22.04 46.72 3.84
CA PRO A 368 -22.94 47.87 3.63
C PRO A 368 -22.23 49.23 3.68
N GLU A 369 -21.20 49.36 4.51
CA GLU A 369 -20.44 50.61 4.66
C GLU A 369 -19.61 50.88 3.40
N LEU A 370 -18.92 49.85 2.88
CA LEU A 370 -18.14 49.95 1.65
C LEU A 370 -19.02 50.21 0.42
N ILE A 371 -20.21 49.60 0.36
CA ILE A 371 -21.23 49.89 -0.67
C ILE A 371 -21.63 51.36 -0.64
N ASN A 372 -21.95 51.89 0.55
CA ASN A 372 -22.37 53.28 0.72
C ASN A 372 -21.24 54.25 0.36
N LEU A 373 -20.01 53.99 0.82
CA LEU A 373 -18.84 54.80 0.48
C LEU A 373 -18.56 54.80 -1.03
N LYS A 374 -18.64 53.64 -1.71
CA LYS A 374 -18.50 53.54 -3.17
C LYS A 374 -19.61 54.30 -3.91
N ALA A 375 -20.86 54.22 -3.45
CA ALA A 375 -21.97 54.97 -4.02
C ALA A 375 -21.80 56.49 -3.86
N LYS A 376 -21.36 56.95 -2.67
CA LYS A 376 -21.02 58.37 -2.42
C LYS A 376 -19.87 58.85 -3.30
N LEU A 377 -18.82 58.04 -3.46
CA LEU A 377 -17.71 58.35 -4.35
C LEU A 377 -18.17 58.48 -5.81
N GLN A 378 -19.05 57.58 -6.27
CA GLN A 378 -19.61 57.64 -7.62
C GLN A 378 -20.49 58.88 -7.82
N GLY A 379 -21.34 59.21 -6.84
CA GLY A 379 -22.13 60.45 -6.86
C GLY A 379 -21.28 61.72 -6.88
N ALA A 380 -20.21 61.77 -6.08
CA ALA A 380 -19.29 62.91 -6.04
C ALA A 380 -18.52 63.12 -7.36
N LYS A 381 -18.16 62.03 -8.05
CA LYS A 381 -17.50 62.08 -9.37
C LYS A 381 -18.42 62.61 -10.48
N VAL A 382 -19.73 62.32 -10.41
CA VAL A 382 -20.71 62.76 -11.42
C VAL A 382 -21.17 64.20 -11.17
N GLY A 383 -21.22 64.64 -9.91
CA GLY A 383 -21.74 65.96 -9.51
C GLY A 383 -20.74 67.13 -9.47
N ASN A 384 -19.54 67.02 -10.04
CA ASN A 384 -18.43 68.00 -9.88
C ASN A 384 -18.10 68.28 -8.40
N GLY A 385 -18.05 67.23 -7.56
CA GLY A 385 -17.63 67.35 -6.16
C GLY A 385 -16.20 67.90 -6.00
N SER A 386 -15.90 68.48 -4.84
CA SER A 386 -14.57 69.04 -4.58
C SER A 386 -13.49 67.94 -4.56
N ILE A 387 -12.31 68.21 -5.13
CA ILE A 387 -11.17 67.26 -5.13
C ILE A 387 -10.86 66.72 -3.71
N PRO A 388 -10.86 67.55 -2.65
CA PRO A 388 -10.65 67.07 -1.28
C PRO A 388 -11.69 66.05 -0.79
N ASP A 389 -12.96 66.18 -1.20
CA ASP A 389 -14.01 65.23 -0.80
C ASP A 389 -13.85 63.86 -1.48
N ILE A 390 -13.41 63.85 -2.74
CA ILE A 390 -13.13 62.63 -3.49
C ILE A 390 -11.94 61.88 -2.87
N GLU A 391 -10.87 62.59 -2.51
CA GLU A 391 -9.70 62.00 -1.83
C GLU A 391 -10.05 61.47 -0.43
N SER A 392 -10.89 62.19 0.32
CA SER A 392 -11.37 61.76 1.64
C SER A 392 -12.18 60.47 1.56
N LEU A 393 -13.09 60.37 0.57
CA LEU A 393 -13.87 59.15 0.32
C LEU A 393 -13.00 57.99 -0.13
N GLN A 394 -11.99 58.22 -0.99
CA GLN A 394 -11.03 57.18 -1.38
C GLN A 394 -10.24 56.66 -0.18
N LYS A 395 -9.70 57.55 0.67
CA LYS A 395 -9.01 57.15 1.91
C LYS A 395 -9.91 56.35 2.86
N SER A 396 -11.18 56.73 2.97
CA SER A 396 -12.16 56.03 3.80
C SER A 396 -12.46 54.62 3.27
N ILE A 397 -12.58 54.46 1.94
CA ILE A 397 -12.74 53.15 1.29
C ILE A 397 -11.50 52.28 1.51
N GLU A 398 -10.30 52.83 1.33
CA GLU A 398 -9.05 52.10 1.56
C GLU A 398 -8.91 51.65 3.03
N ALA A 399 -9.23 52.53 3.99
CA ALA A 399 -9.22 52.21 5.40
C ALA A 399 -10.19 51.07 5.75
N ARG A 400 -11.43 51.14 5.26
CA ARG A 400 -12.44 50.09 5.48
C ARG A 400 -12.03 48.78 4.83
N THR A 401 -11.51 48.82 3.60
CA THR A 401 -11.00 47.63 2.89
C THR A 401 -9.89 46.94 3.68
N LYS A 402 -8.93 47.71 4.18
CA LYS A 402 -7.82 47.20 5.00
C LYS A 402 -8.31 46.58 6.31
N GLN A 403 -9.33 47.17 6.94
CA GLN A 403 -9.95 46.64 8.15
C GLN A 403 -10.68 45.30 7.90
N LEU A 404 -11.37 45.18 6.76
CA LEU A 404 -12.14 43.98 6.40
C LEU A 404 -11.28 42.83 5.91
N LEU A 405 -10.09 43.10 5.37
CA LEU A 405 -9.26 42.12 4.70
C LEU A 405 -9.01 40.84 5.52
N PRO A 406 -8.58 40.89 6.80
CA PRO A 406 -8.34 39.66 7.57
C PRO A 406 -9.60 38.79 7.73
N LEU A 407 -10.77 39.42 7.93
CA LEU A 407 -12.04 38.72 8.08
C LEU A 407 -12.46 38.06 6.76
N TYR A 408 -12.41 38.80 5.65
CA TYR A 408 -12.79 38.27 4.34
C TYR A 408 -11.81 37.19 3.86
N THR A 409 -10.53 37.26 4.23
CA THR A 409 -9.59 36.16 4.02
C THR A 409 -10.03 34.90 4.77
N GLN A 410 -10.45 35.00 6.04
CA GLN A 410 -10.98 33.84 6.79
C GLN A 410 -12.29 33.30 6.17
N ILE A 411 -13.18 34.18 5.70
CA ILE A 411 -14.39 33.77 4.97
C ILE A 411 -14.03 33.03 3.69
N ALA A 412 -13.04 33.52 2.93
CA ALA A 412 -12.57 32.88 1.70
C ALA A 412 -11.94 31.51 1.98
N ILE A 413 -11.12 31.39 3.03
CA ILE A 413 -10.57 30.10 3.49
C ILE A 413 -11.72 29.15 3.83
N ARG A 414 -12.70 29.60 4.61
CA ARG A 414 -13.86 28.77 4.97
C ARG A 414 -14.67 28.36 3.75
N PHE A 415 -14.85 29.25 2.78
CA PHE A 415 -15.51 28.93 1.52
C PHE A 415 -14.73 27.88 0.71
N ALA A 416 -13.40 27.98 0.67
CA ALA A 416 -12.54 26.96 0.07
C ALA A 416 -12.67 25.62 0.80
N GLU A 417 -12.66 25.59 2.14
CA GLU A 417 -12.86 24.35 2.93
C GLU A 417 -14.16 23.61 2.62
N LEU A 418 -15.25 24.32 2.27
CA LEU A 418 -16.52 23.67 1.90
C LEU A 418 -16.38 22.82 0.62
N HIS A 419 -15.36 23.08 -0.20
CA HIS A 419 -15.03 22.27 -1.38
C HIS A 419 -14.17 21.05 -1.07
N ASP A 420 -13.70 20.88 0.16
CA ASP A 420 -12.81 19.80 0.56
C ASP A 420 -13.55 18.64 1.25
N THR A 421 -14.87 18.75 1.40
CA THR A 421 -15.67 17.84 2.24
C THR A 421 -15.80 16.43 1.65
N SER A 422 -15.80 15.42 2.53
CA SER A 422 -16.11 14.02 2.19
C SER A 422 -17.43 13.84 1.43
N LEU A 423 -18.45 14.65 1.75
CA LEU A 423 -19.73 14.66 1.03
C LEU A 423 -19.56 15.11 -0.43
N ARG A 424 -18.72 16.11 -0.70
CA ARG A 424 -18.41 16.50 -2.08
C ARG A 424 -17.65 15.40 -2.81
N MET A 425 -16.72 14.71 -2.13
CA MET A 425 -16.00 13.57 -2.72
C MET A 425 -16.98 12.48 -3.16
N ALA A 426 -17.94 12.11 -2.30
CA ALA A 426 -18.99 11.15 -2.63
C ALA A 426 -19.90 11.64 -3.76
N ALA A 427 -20.35 12.91 -3.71
CA ALA A 427 -21.18 13.50 -4.77
C ALA A 427 -20.47 13.57 -6.13
N LYS A 428 -19.13 13.63 -6.14
CA LYS A 428 -18.30 13.55 -7.35
C LYS A 428 -17.94 12.12 -7.77
N GLY A 429 -18.30 11.11 -6.98
CA GLY A 429 -18.02 9.71 -7.27
C GLY A 429 -16.56 9.30 -7.18
N VAL A 430 -15.71 10.08 -6.47
CA VAL A 430 -14.28 9.75 -6.29
C VAL A 430 -14.01 8.85 -5.08
N ILE A 431 -15.00 8.71 -4.20
CA ILE A 431 -15.04 7.70 -3.13
C ILE A 431 -16.35 6.91 -3.25
N LYS A 432 -16.35 5.67 -2.78
CA LYS A 432 -17.54 4.79 -2.79
C LYS A 432 -18.58 5.25 -1.79
N LYS A 433 -18.16 5.59 -0.57
CA LYS A 433 -19.07 5.94 0.53
C LYS A 433 -18.35 6.77 1.60
N VAL A 434 -19.12 7.62 2.29
CA VAL A 434 -18.69 8.22 3.56
C VAL A 434 -18.98 7.23 4.69
N VAL A 435 -17.94 6.87 5.44
CA VAL A 435 -18.01 5.86 6.52
C VAL A 435 -17.66 6.54 7.83
N ASP A 436 -18.59 6.58 8.78
CA ASP A 436 -18.34 7.18 10.09
C ASP A 436 -17.30 6.36 10.87
N TRP A 437 -16.38 7.04 11.56
CA TRP A 437 -15.24 6.42 12.24
C TRP A 437 -15.62 5.30 13.20
N GLU A 438 -16.60 5.56 14.07
CA GLU A 438 -17.10 4.62 15.08
C GLU A 438 -17.55 3.29 14.46
N LYS A 439 -18.15 3.33 13.25
CA LYS A 439 -18.70 2.16 12.56
C LYS A 439 -17.73 1.51 11.58
N SER A 440 -16.58 2.15 11.34
CA SER A 440 -15.62 1.76 10.30
C SER A 440 -15.18 0.31 10.41
N ARG A 441 -14.88 -0.19 11.61
CA ARG A 441 -14.51 -1.60 11.85
C ARG A 441 -15.54 -2.59 11.30
N SER A 442 -16.79 -2.47 11.77
CA SER A 442 -17.89 -3.37 11.36
C SER A 442 -18.16 -3.29 9.86
N PHE A 443 -18.12 -2.08 9.28
CA PHE A 443 -18.29 -1.86 7.86
C PHE A 443 -17.19 -2.54 7.05
N PHE A 444 -15.92 -2.26 7.37
CA PHE A 444 -14.79 -2.80 6.63
C PHE A 444 -14.62 -4.30 6.80
N TYR A 445 -15.02 -4.88 7.95
CA TYR A 445 -15.03 -6.33 8.12
C TYR A 445 -15.97 -7.00 7.11
N LYS A 446 -17.22 -6.52 7.02
CA LYS A 446 -18.24 -7.04 6.10
C LYS A 446 -17.80 -6.84 4.64
N ARG A 447 -17.34 -5.63 4.32
CA ARG A 447 -16.88 -5.28 2.98
C ARG A 447 -15.68 -6.13 2.56
N LEU A 448 -14.69 -6.30 3.43
CA LEU A 448 -13.52 -7.14 3.18
C LEU A 448 -13.91 -8.60 2.93
N ARG A 449 -14.80 -9.18 3.76
CA ARG A 449 -15.29 -10.55 3.56
C ARG A 449 -15.98 -10.73 2.22
N ARG A 450 -16.81 -9.78 1.82
CA ARG A 450 -17.42 -9.76 0.49
C ARG A 450 -16.36 -9.70 -0.61
N ARG A 451 -15.45 -8.73 -0.56
CA ARG A 451 -14.43 -8.54 -1.61
C ARG A 451 -13.52 -9.76 -1.75
N ILE A 452 -13.17 -10.43 -0.65
CA ILE A 452 -12.46 -11.72 -0.69
C ILE A 452 -13.31 -12.80 -1.36
N SER A 453 -14.60 -12.88 -1.02
CA SER A 453 -15.53 -13.87 -1.58
C SER A 453 -15.75 -13.69 -3.08
N GLU A 454 -15.92 -12.43 -3.53
CA GLU A 454 -15.98 -12.06 -4.93
C GLU A 454 -14.69 -12.46 -5.66
N ASP A 455 -13.51 -12.16 -5.09
CA ASP A 455 -12.24 -12.50 -5.73
C ASP A 455 -12.00 -14.01 -5.84
N VAL A 456 -12.40 -14.79 -4.82
CA VAL A 456 -12.34 -16.26 -4.87
C VAL A 456 -13.21 -16.80 -6.00
N LEU A 457 -14.47 -16.36 -6.10
CA LEU A 457 -15.37 -16.84 -7.15
C LEU A 457 -14.95 -16.33 -8.53
N ALA A 458 -14.48 -15.09 -8.63
CA ALA A 458 -13.98 -14.52 -9.89
C ALA A 458 -12.74 -15.28 -10.39
N LYS A 459 -11.84 -15.69 -9.48
CA LYS A 459 -10.70 -16.56 -9.83
C LYS A 459 -11.16 -17.92 -10.34
N GLU A 460 -12.18 -18.53 -9.74
CA GLU A 460 -12.76 -19.78 -10.23
C GLU A 460 -13.35 -19.61 -11.64
N ILE A 461 -14.15 -18.56 -11.86
CA ILE A 461 -14.75 -18.25 -13.17
C ILE A 461 -13.68 -18.06 -14.23
N ARG A 462 -12.65 -17.25 -13.95
CA ARG A 462 -11.54 -17.04 -14.90
C ARG A 462 -10.72 -18.29 -15.14
N GLY A 463 -10.53 -19.15 -14.15
CA GLY A 463 -9.88 -20.46 -14.34
C GLY A 463 -10.66 -21.36 -15.32
N ILE A 464 -11.99 -21.19 -15.38
CA ILE A 464 -12.85 -21.87 -16.35
C ILE A 464 -12.80 -21.14 -17.69
N ALA A 465 -13.18 -19.87 -17.75
CA ALA A 465 -13.29 -19.11 -19.00
C ALA A 465 -11.95 -18.93 -19.73
N GLY A 466 -10.83 -18.86 -19.00
CA GLY A 466 -9.49 -18.60 -19.52
C GLY A 466 -9.02 -17.17 -19.24
N ASP A 467 -7.72 -16.93 -19.47
CA ASP A 467 -7.04 -15.68 -19.05
C ASP A 467 -7.49 -14.42 -19.81
N HIS A 468 -8.16 -14.59 -20.96
CA HIS A 468 -8.75 -13.48 -21.72
C HIS A 468 -9.96 -12.85 -21.01
N PHE A 469 -10.56 -13.55 -20.05
CA PHE A 469 -11.70 -13.08 -19.29
C PHE A 469 -11.24 -12.17 -18.13
N SER A 470 -11.59 -10.88 -18.18
CA SER A 470 -11.13 -9.90 -17.19
C SER A 470 -11.74 -10.12 -15.80
N HIS A 471 -11.10 -9.59 -14.75
CA HIS A 471 -11.65 -9.65 -13.40
C HIS A 471 -13.00 -8.92 -13.32
N GLN A 472 -13.11 -7.74 -13.94
CA GLN A 472 -14.36 -7.01 -14.02
C GLN A 472 -15.49 -7.83 -14.65
N SER A 473 -15.24 -8.50 -15.77
CA SER A 473 -16.26 -9.34 -16.44
C SER A 473 -16.73 -10.50 -15.56
N ALA A 474 -15.81 -11.08 -14.78
CA ALA A 474 -16.16 -12.13 -13.80
C ALA A 474 -17.04 -11.59 -12.67
N VAL A 475 -16.76 -10.39 -12.16
CA VAL A 475 -17.60 -9.75 -11.14
C VAL A 475 -18.97 -9.37 -11.70
N GLU A 476 -19.06 -8.95 -12.96
CA GLU A 476 -20.33 -8.67 -13.64
C GLU A 476 -21.20 -9.94 -13.76
N LEU A 477 -20.62 -11.09 -14.16
CA LEU A 477 -21.33 -12.38 -14.15
C LEU A 477 -21.80 -12.77 -12.74
N ILE A 478 -20.94 -12.63 -11.73
CA ILE A 478 -21.30 -12.91 -10.33
C ILE A 478 -22.50 -12.07 -9.90
N LYS A 479 -22.52 -10.79 -10.30
CA LYS A 479 -23.62 -9.89 -10.03
C LYS A 479 -24.91 -10.34 -10.70
N GLU A 480 -24.85 -10.75 -11.96
CA GLU A 480 -26.00 -11.30 -12.69
C GLU A 480 -26.57 -12.55 -12.01
N TRP A 481 -25.70 -13.49 -11.60
CA TRP A 481 -26.11 -14.71 -10.91
C TRP A 481 -26.76 -14.43 -9.56
N TYR A 482 -26.16 -13.52 -8.78
CA TYR A 482 -26.70 -13.12 -7.49
C TYR A 482 -28.06 -12.45 -7.65
N LEU A 483 -28.19 -11.45 -8.54
CA LEU A 483 -29.46 -10.75 -8.77
C LEU A 483 -30.54 -11.69 -9.32
N SER A 484 -30.18 -12.65 -10.17
CA SER A 484 -31.10 -13.68 -10.67
C SER A 484 -31.65 -14.56 -9.53
N SER A 485 -30.82 -14.87 -8.53
CA SER A 485 -31.25 -15.63 -7.35
C SER A 485 -32.19 -14.83 -6.43
N LEU A 486 -32.02 -13.50 -6.36
CA LEU A 486 -32.88 -12.61 -5.57
C LEU A 486 -34.21 -12.29 -6.25
N ALA A 487 -34.30 -12.40 -7.57
CA ALA A 487 -35.55 -12.18 -8.30
C ALA A 487 -36.71 -13.07 -7.78
N ALA A 488 -36.39 -14.25 -7.24
CA ALA A 488 -37.35 -15.15 -6.62
C ALA A 488 -37.92 -14.65 -5.27
N THR A 489 -37.21 -13.76 -4.57
CA THR A 489 -37.61 -13.19 -3.27
C THR A 489 -38.13 -11.75 -3.35
N GLY A 490 -38.08 -11.14 -4.55
CA GLY A 490 -38.50 -9.76 -4.78
C GLY A 490 -37.49 -8.70 -4.32
N ASN A 491 -36.30 -9.11 -3.89
CA ASN A 491 -35.20 -8.22 -3.53
C ASN A 491 -34.31 -7.94 -4.76
N THR A 492 -33.77 -6.73 -4.89
CA THR A 492 -32.86 -6.33 -5.98
C THR A 492 -31.59 -5.64 -5.47
N GLU A 493 -31.34 -5.66 -4.16
CA GLU A 493 -30.19 -4.96 -3.58
C GLU A 493 -28.88 -5.73 -3.77
N TRP A 494 -27.99 -5.18 -4.60
CA TRP A 494 -26.61 -5.66 -4.78
C TRP A 494 -25.72 -5.31 -3.57
N ASP A 495 -25.98 -4.19 -2.90
CA ASP A 495 -25.04 -3.57 -1.96
C ASP A 495 -25.07 -4.15 -0.53
N ASP A 496 -25.88 -5.18 -0.26
CA ASP A 496 -25.85 -5.90 1.02
C ASP A 496 -24.70 -6.92 1.05
N ASP A 497 -23.65 -6.58 1.80
CA ASP A 497 -22.44 -7.39 1.91
C ASP A 497 -22.68 -8.72 2.65
N ASP A 498 -23.53 -8.75 3.68
CA ASP A 498 -23.79 -9.97 4.46
C ASP A 498 -24.66 -10.94 3.67
N ALA A 499 -25.70 -10.44 3.00
CA ALA A 499 -26.56 -11.25 2.13
C ALA A 499 -25.78 -11.88 0.97
N PHE A 500 -24.87 -11.12 0.34
CA PHE A 500 -24.01 -11.65 -0.72
C PHE A 500 -23.09 -12.77 -0.21
N VAL A 501 -22.43 -12.56 0.94
CA VAL A 501 -21.53 -13.59 1.50
C VAL A 501 -22.31 -14.84 1.87
N ALA A 502 -23.50 -14.71 2.46
CA ALA A 502 -24.38 -15.84 2.76
C ALA A 502 -24.80 -16.61 1.48
N TRP A 503 -25.10 -15.89 0.40
CA TRP A 503 -25.38 -16.50 -0.91
C TRP A 503 -24.16 -17.25 -1.45
N LYS A 504 -22.99 -16.64 -1.43
CA LYS A 504 -21.75 -17.24 -1.95
C LYS A 504 -21.31 -18.45 -1.13
N ASP A 505 -21.57 -18.47 0.18
CA ASP A 505 -21.17 -19.57 1.06
C ASP A 505 -22.03 -20.84 0.85
N ASN A 506 -23.10 -20.77 0.05
CA ASN A 506 -23.88 -21.92 -0.40
C ASN A 506 -23.62 -22.22 -1.90
N PRO A 507 -22.78 -23.21 -2.24
CA PRO A 507 -22.41 -23.51 -3.62
C PRO A 507 -23.59 -23.88 -4.54
N GLU A 508 -24.68 -24.44 -4.00
CA GLU A 508 -25.84 -24.83 -4.81
C GLU A 508 -26.49 -23.62 -5.49
N ASN A 509 -26.27 -22.41 -4.98
CA ASN A 509 -26.80 -21.18 -5.57
C ASN A 509 -26.17 -20.82 -6.93
N TYR A 510 -24.94 -21.26 -7.21
CA TYR A 510 -24.22 -20.91 -8.44
C TYR A 510 -23.57 -22.08 -9.17
N LYS A 511 -23.63 -23.29 -8.62
CA LYS A 511 -23.12 -24.52 -9.23
C LYS A 511 -23.67 -24.77 -10.63
N GLY A 512 -24.95 -24.49 -10.87
CA GLY A 512 -25.57 -24.62 -12.19
C GLY A 512 -24.89 -23.70 -13.22
N TYR A 513 -24.70 -22.43 -12.88
CA TYR A 513 -24.02 -21.47 -13.74
C TYR A 513 -22.56 -21.86 -14.02
N ILE A 514 -21.84 -22.38 -13.02
CA ILE A 514 -20.47 -22.88 -13.20
C ILE A 514 -20.43 -24.10 -14.14
N GLN A 515 -21.39 -25.01 -14.04
CA GLN A 515 -21.49 -26.15 -14.96
C GLN A 515 -21.77 -25.70 -16.40
N GLU A 516 -22.66 -24.73 -16.57
CA GLU A 516 -22.96 -24.14 -17.87
C GLU A 516 -21.74 -23.45 -18.48
N LEU A 517 -21.00 -22.64 -17.71
CA LEU A 517 -19.73 -22.04 -18.15
C LEU A 517 -18.71 -23.09 -18.60
N ARG A 518 -18.59 -24.20 -17.86
CA ARG A 518 -17.69 -25.30 -18.25
C ARG A 518 -18.14 -25.95 -19.56
N ALA A 519 -19.44 -26.14 -19.74
CA ALA A 519 -20.00 -26.67 -20.99
C ALA A 519 -19.73 -25.72 -22.16
N GLN A 520 -19.94 -24.41 -21.98
CA GLN A 520 -19.62 -23.39 -22.97
C GLN A 520 -18.13 -23.39 -23.34
N LYS A 521 -17.22 -23.49 -22.36
CA LYS A 521 -15.78 -23.61 -22.61
C LYS A 521 -15.46 -24.81 -23.50
N VAL A 522 -15.96 -25.99 -23.14
CA VAL A 522 -15.73 -27.23 -23.91
C VAL A 522 -16.32 -27.10 -25.32
N SER A 523 -17.52 -26.53 -25.44
CA SER A 523 -18.14 -26.27 -26.73
C SER A 523 -17.30 -25.34 -27.61
N GLN A 524 -16.76 -24.25 -27.04
CA GLN A 524 -15.87 -23.34 -27.77
C GLN A 524 -14.60 -24.05 -28.22
N SER A 525 -13.95 -24.82 -27.33
CA SER A 525 -12.74 -25.58 -27.70
C SER A 525 -12.99 -26.61 -28.81
N LEU A 526 -14.17 -27.24 -28.83
CA LEU A 526 -14.57 -28.14 -29.91
C LEU A 526 -14.86 -27.39 -31.22
N SER A 527 -15.44 -26.18 -31.14
CA SER A 527 -15.65 -25.31 -32.30
C SER A 527 -14.32 -24.85 -32.90
N ASP A 528 -13.40 -24.36 -32.07
CA ASP A 528 -12.06 -23.91 -32.50
C ASP A 528 -11.29 -25.06 -33.17
N LEU A 529 -11.44 -26.29 -32.64
CA LEU A 529 -10.86 -27.49 -33.24
C LEU A 529 -11.52 -27.85 -34.58
N ALA A 530 -12.84 -27.67 -34.72
CA ALA A 530 -13.56 -27.92 -35.96
C ALA A 530 -13.19 -26.93 -37.07
N ASP A 531 -12.88 -25.68 -36.71
CA ASP A 531 -12.46 -24.63 -37.65
C ASP A 531 -11.01 -24.84 -38.16
N SER A 532 -10.20 -25.66 -37.49
CA SER A 532 -8.83 -26.01 -37.88
C SER A 532 -8.78 -27.37 -38.60
N SER A 533 -8.53 -27.35 -39.92
CA SER A 533 -8.53 -28.58 -40.72
C SER A 533 -7.51 -29.63 -40.26
N SER A 534 -6.31 -29.20 -39.84
CA SER A 534 -5.26 -30.09 -39.34
C SER A 534 -5.56 -30.67 -37.96
N ASP A 535 -6.18 -29.87 -37.07
CA ASP A 535 -6.53 -30.35 -35.72
C ASP A 535 -7.74 -31.28 -35.76
N LEU A 536 -8.68 -31.04 -36.69
CA LEU A 536 -9.80 -31.92 -36.93
C LEU A 536 -9.36 -33.30 -37.45
N GLU A 537 -8.37 -33.37 -38.35
CA GLU A 537 -7.77 -34.64 -38.79
C GLU A 537 -7.11 -35.39 -37.61
N ALA A 538 -6.43 -34.67 -36.72
CA ALA A 538 -5.78 -35.23 -35.53
C ALA A 538 -6.77 -35.60 -34.40
N PHE A 539 -8.02 -35.15 -34.46
CA PHE A 539 -9.02 -35.34 -33.39
C PHE A 539 -9.24 -36.81 -33.03
N SER A 540 -9.30 -37.69 -34.04
CA SER A 540 -9.50 -39.13 -33.83
C SER A 540 -8.41 -39.76 -32.96
N GLN A 541 -7.15 -39.35 -33.15
CA GLN A 541 -6.00 -39.82 -32.37
C GLN A 541 -6.00 -39.22 -30.96
N GLY A 542 -6.39 -37.96 -30.82
CA GLY A 542 -6.61 -37.31 -29.53
C GLY A 542 -7.70 -38.01 -28.70
N LEU A 543 -8.84 -38.32 -29.33
CA LEU A 543 -9.96 -39.02 -28.70
C LEU A 543 -9.56 -40.43 -28.24
N SER A 544 -8.77 -41.16 -29.04
CA SER A 544 -8.23 -42.46 -28.64
C SER A 544 -7.38 -42.35 -27.37
N THR A 545 -6.47 -41.37 -27.33
CA THR A 545 -5.59 -41.13 -26.18
C THR A 545 -6.38 -40.75 -24.92
N LEU A 546 -7.48 -39.99 -25.08
CA LEU A 546 -8.38 -39.65 -23.99
C LEU A 546 -9.08 -40.90 -23.44
N LEU A 547 -9.64 -41.74 -24.32
CA LEU A 547 -10.31 -42.97 -23.92
C LEU A 547 -9.35 -43.91 -23.18
N ASP A 548 -8.09 -44.00 -23.62
CA ASP A 548 -7.06 -44.84 -23.00
C ASP A 548 -6.72 -44.43 -21.56
N LYS A 549 -6.81 -43.14 -21.23
CA LYS A 549 -6.60 -42.62 -19.88
C LYS A 549 -7.83 -42.76 -18.96
N MET A 550 -9.02 -42.96 -19.51
CA MET A 550 -10.24 -43.13 -18.72
C MET A 550 -10.31 -44.51 -18.09
N ASP A 551 -10.87 -44.58 -16.87
CA ASP A 551 -11.20 -45.85 -16.26
C ASP A 551 -12.25 -46.61 -17.10
N PRO A 552 -12.31 -47.96 -17.02
CA PRO A 552 -13.23 -48.74 -17.85
C PRO A 552 -14.72 -48.39 -17.67
N SER A 553 -15.13 -47.95 -16.48
CA SER A 553 -16.52 -47.63 -16.15
C SER A 553 -16.95 -46.27 -16.72
N GLN A 554 -16.06 -45.28 -16.68
CA GLN A 554 -16.22 -43.96 -17.27
C GLN A 554 -16.15 -44.03 -18.79
N ARG A 555 -15.23 -44.84 -19.33
CA ARG A 555 -15.12 -45.08 -20.78
C ARG A 555 -16.42 -45.65 -21.34
N ALA A 556 -17.03 -46.64 -20.66
CA ALA A 556 -18.29 -47.23 -21.09
C ALA A 556 -19.45 -46.21 -21.08
N LYS A 557 -19.55 -45.40 -20.02
CA LYS A 557 -20.55 -44.32 -19.92
C LYS A 557 -20.34 -43.26 -21.00
N PHE A 558 -19.11 -42.79 -21.17
CA PHE A 558 -18.76 -41.80 -22.18
C PHE A 558 -19.09 -42.31 -23.60
N ALA A 559 -18.73 -43.55 -23.92
CA ALA A 559 -19.06 -44.15 -25.21
C ALA A 559 -20.58 -44.25 -25.47
N GLN A 560 -21.38 -44.52 -24.43
CA GLN A 560 -22.84 -44.49 -24.54
C GLN A 560 -23.38 -43.08 -24.78
N GLU A 561 -22.87 -42.07 -24.07
CA GLU A 561 -23.29 -40.68 -24.26
C GLU A 561 -22.87 -40.14 -25.64
N VAL A 562 -21.65 -40.42 -26.10
CA VAL A 562 -21.19 -40.07 -27.45
C VAL A 562 -22.04 -40.75 -28.52
N LYS A 563 -22.40 -42.03 -28.33
CA LYS A 563 -23.33 -42.73 -29.25
C LYS A 563 -24.69 -42.03 -29.32
N LYS A 564 -25.25 -41.59 -28.19
CA LYS A 564 -26.51 -40.83 -28.19
C LYS A 564 -26.42 -39.52 -28.98
N VAL A 565 -25.26 -38.86 -28.96
CA VAL A 565 -25.03 -37.60 -29.69
C VAL A 565 -24.83 -37.83 -31.19
N LEU A 566 -24.21 -38.94 -31.58
CA LEU A 566 -23.92 -39.27 -32.98
C LEU A 566 -25.11 -39.88 -33.75
N GLY A 567 -26.17 -40.28 -33.06
CA GLY A 567 -27.34 -40.95 -33.63
C GLY A 567 -27.25 -42.47 -33.51
#